data_AF-A0A958J907-F1
#
_entry.id   AF-A0A958J907-F1
#
_cell.length_a   1.000
_cell.length_b   1.000
_cell.length_c   1.000
_cell.angle_alpha   90.00
_cell.angle_beta   90.00
_cell.angle_gamma   90.00
#
_symmetry.space_group_name_H-M   'P 1'
#
loop_
_entity.id
_entity.type
_entity.pdbx_description
1 polymer ?
#
loop_
_entity_poly.entity_id
_entity_poly.type
_entity_poly.pdbx_seq_one_letter_code
_entity_poly.pdbx_strand_id
1 'polypeptide(L)'
;VAVAVYAMGYLGFFNSEILVQPGAADSIRQATDFGEIREAGGPPTSKHGGKYEKSGLSPEKAEAYVASLRNIVEEEQLYTDSTLTLNQLAERLDISPHNLSEIINTRLGQNFFDFVNAYRLEAVKRDLADPQKAHFTILALALDAGFNSKTAFNGIFKKHTGMTPSDYRRRRLSVG
;
A
#
# COMPACT_ATOMS: atom_id res chain seq x y z
N VAL A 1 21.38 -20.45 -7.97
CA VAL A 1 20.97 -20.37 -6.54
C VAL A 1 20.91 -18.91 -6.09
N ALA A 2 20.09 -18.07 -6.76
CA ALA A 2 20.10 -16.61 -6.55
C ALA A 2 18.71 -16.00 -6.23
N VAL A 3 17.65 -16.80 -6.16
CA VAL A 3 16.27 -16.30 -5.93
C VAL A 3 15.91 -16.30 -4.43
N ALA A 4 16.64 -17.05 -3.59
CA ALA A 4 16.26 -17.28 -2.19
C ALA A 4 16.61 -16.15 -1.20
N VAL A 5 17.42 -15.15 -1.59
CA VAL A 5 17.88 -14.10 -0.65
C VAL A 5 16.92 -12.90 -0.60
N TYR A 6 16.01 -12.74 -1.56
CA TYR A 6 15.15 -11.55 -1.64
C TYR A 6 13.86 -11.63 -0.80
N ALA A 7 13.50 -12.81 -0.27
CA ALA A 7 12.27 -13.00 0.50
C ALA A 7 12.38 -12.56 1.98
N MET A 8 13.59 -12.41 2.54
CA MET A 8 13.75 -12.10 3.97
C MET A 8 13.41 -10.65 4.34
N GLY A 9 13.41 -9.72 3.39
CA GLY A 9 12.92 -8.35 3.61
C GLY A 9 11.39 -8.25 3.64
N TYR A 10 10.70 -9.26 3.08
CA TYR A 10 9.24 -9.26 2.89
C TYR A 10 8.48 -9.64 4.16
N LEU A 11 9.09 -10.41 5.08
CA LEU A 11 8.42 -10.93 6.28
C LEU A 11 8.48 -9.97 7.49
N GLY A 12 9.49 -9.11 7.57
CA GLY A 12 9.80 -8.36 8.81
C GLY A 12 8.97 -7.11 9.05
N PHE A 13 8.23 -6.60 8.06
CA PHE A 13 7.53 -5.31 8.18
C PHE A 13 6.01 -5.43 8.40
N PHE A 14 5.44 -6.63 8.29
CA PHE A 14 4.00 -6.85 8.43
C PHE A 14 3.55 -7.25 9.84
N ASN A 15 4.47 -7.26 10.81
CA ASN A 15 4.14 -7.59 12.19
C ASN A 15 4.82 -6.62 13.17
N SER A 16 4.14 -5.51 13.45
CA SER A 16 4.32 -4.77 14.71
C SER A 16 3.12 -3.86 14.93
N GLU A 17 2.41 -4.13 16.03
CA GLU A 17 1.61 -3.18 16.79
C GLU A 17 2.09 -1.74 16.57
N ILE A 18 1.32 -0.96 15.82
CA ILE A 18 1.48 0.49 15.84
C ILE A 18 0.88 0.92 17.18
N LEU A 19 1.76 1.22 18.13
CA LEU A 19 1.45 1.97 19.34
C LEU A 19 0.74 3.26 18.90
N VAL A 20 -0.58 3.28 19.06
CA VAL A 20 -1.42 4.46 18.90
C VAL A 20 -0.95 5.48 19.92
N GLN A 21 -0.21 6.50 19.48
CA GLN A 21 0.01 7.69 20.29
C GLN A 21 -1.29 8.52 20.27
N PRO A 22 -1.97 8.74 21.41
CA PRO A 22 -3.10 9.66 21.46
C PRO A 22 -2.56 11.10 21.35
N GLY A 23 -2.89 11.81 20.27
CA GLY A 23 -2.58 13.24 20.15
C GLY A 23 -2.31 13.78 18.74
N ALA A 24 -2.18 12.94 17.71
CA ALA A 24 -1.92 13.42 16.34
C ALA A 24 -3.16 13.96 15.59
N ALA A 25 -4.34 13.91 16.21
CA ALA A 25 -5.61 14.28 15.57
C ALA A 25 -5.85 15.81 15.50
N ASP A 26 -5.18 16.60 16.34
CA ASP A 26 -5.53 18.02 16.52
C ASP A 26 -4.74 19.00 15.64
N SER A 27 -3.70 18.55 14.92
CA SER A 27 -2.85 19.46 14.10
C SER A 27 -3.23 19.52 12.61
N ILE A 28 -4.23 18.77 12.16
CA ILE A 28 -4.60 18.63 10.73
C ILE A 28 -5.96 19.30 10.46
N ARG A 29 -6.14 20.56 10.89
CA ARG A 29 -7.38 21.31 10.67
C ARG A 29 -7.25 22.59 9.84
N GLN A 30 -6.10 22.89 9.24
CA GLN A 30 -5.91 24.18 8.52
C GLN A 30 -5.32 24.11 7.11
N ALA A 31 -5.48 22.99 6.40
CA ALA A 31 -5.19 22.96 4.97
C ALA A 31 -6.25 22.14 4.20
N THR A 32 -7.50 22.58 4.29
CA THR A 32 -8.60 22.09 3.44
C THR A 32 -8.86 23.10 2.33
N ASP A 33 -8.08 22.99 1.26
CA ASP A 33 -8.48 23.42 -0.09
C ASP A 33 -8.07 22.30 -1.05
N PHE A 34 -8.80 21.18 -0.95
CA PHE A 34 -8.79 20.12 -1.93
C PHE A 34 -10.23 19.97 -2.38
N GLY A 35 -10.48 20.32 -3.65
CA GLY A 35 -11.77 20.16 -4.30
C GLY A 35 -12.33 18.76 -4.07
N GLU A 36 -13.55 18.73 -3.53
CA GLU A 36 -14.48 17.60 -3.39
C GLU A 36 -13.87 16.21 -3.60
N ILE A 37 -13.11 15.76 -2.60
CA ILE A 37 -12.93 14.33 -2.35
C ILE A 37 -14.27 13.83 -1.83
N ARG A 38 -14.97 13.00 -2.62
CA ARG A 38 -16.17 12.28 -2.18
C ARG A 38 -15.85 11.57 -0.87
N GLU A 39 -16.53 11.96 0.19
CA GLU A 39 -16.50 11.28 1.48
C GLU A 39 -16.99 9.83 1.31
N ALA A 40 -16.07 8.86 1.33
CA ALA A 40 -16.36 7.49 1.71
C ALA A 40 -15.04 6.77 2.04
N GLY A 41 -14.63 6.81 3.31
CA GLY A 41 -13.51 5.99 3.78
C GLY A 41 -12.80 6.55 5.00
N GLY A 42 -13.54 6.78 6.09
CA GLY A 42 -12.93 6.96 7.42
C GLY A 42 -12.13 5.73 7.86
N PRO A 43 -11.41 5.81 9.00
CA PRO A 43 -10.58 4.70 9.49
C PRO A 43 -11.43 3.43 9.67
N PRO A 44 -10.95 2.22 9.31
CA PRO A 44 -11.65 1.00 9.65
C PRO A 44 -11.51 0.77 11.16
N THR A 45 -12.50 1.23 11.92
CA THR A 45 -12.72 0.75 13.27
C THR A 45 -13.19 -0.70 13.17
N SER A 46 -12.35 -1.61 13.63
CA SER A 46 -12.70 -3.02 13.79
C SER A 46 -13.86 -3.16 14.79
N LYS A 47 -15.09 -3.25 14.26
CA LYS A 47 -16.24 -3.95 14.85
C LYS A 47 -17.03 -4.62 13.72
N HIS A 48 -16.60 -5.78 13.25
CA HIS A 48 -17.33 -6.55 12.23
C HIS A 48 -17.42 -8.04 12.59
N GLY A 49 -18.20 -8.36 13.63
CA GLY A 49 -18.93 -9.65 13.64
C GLY A 49 -20.21 -9.42 12.84
N GLY A 50 -20.38 -10.08 11.70
CA GLY A 50 -21.63 -10.07 10.94
C GLY A 50 -21.57 -9.70 9.45
N LYS A 51 -20.61 -8.87 8.98
CA LYS A 51 -20.63 -8.40 7.57
C LYS A 51 -20.14 -9.42 6.55
N TYR A 52 -19.36 -10.40 6.99
CA TYR A 52 -18.66 -11.37 6.15
C TYR A 52 -19.15 -12.82 6.33
N GLU A 53 -20.17 -13.04 7.16
CA GLU A 53 -20.66 -14.38 7.51
C GLU A 53 -21.31 -15.14 6.33
N LYS A 54 -21.62 -14.44 5.23
CA LYS A 54 -22.29 -15.01 4.05
C LYS A 54 -21.39 -15.16 2.82
N SER A 55 -20.10 -14.89 2.93
CA SER A 55 -19.19 -14.93 1.77
C SER A 55 -18.92 -16.34 1.24
N GLY A 56 -19.19 -17.37 2.05
CA GLY A 56 -18.91 -18.76 1.71
C GLY A 56 -17.42 -19.05 1.56
N LEU A 57 -16.55 -18.13 2.02
CA LEU A 57 -15.10 -18.24 1.88
C LEU A 57 -14.52 -19.03 3.05
N SER A 58 -14.19 -20.30 2.81
CA SER A 58 -13.46 -21.12 3.79
C SER A 58 -12.09 -20.51 4.08
N PRO A 59 -11.55 -20.63 5.31
CA PRO A 59 -10.22 -20.14 5.66
C PRO A 59 -9.11 -20.59 4.71
N GLU A 60 -9.11 -21.86 4.30
CA GLU A 60 -8.10 -22.41 3.37
C GLU A 60 -8.12 -21.70 2.00
N LYS A 61 -9.31 -21.49 1.43
CA LYS A 61 -9.47 -20.70 0.20
C LYS A 61 -9.03 -19.25 0.38
N ALA A 62 -9.31 -18.64 1.54
CA ALA A 62 -8.90 -17.27 1.82
C ALA A 62 -7.36 -17.13 1.79
N GLU A 63 -6.63 -18.06 2.41
CA GLU A 63 -5.17 -18.07 2.38
C GLU A 63 -4.62 -18.30 0.97
N ALA A 64 -5.22 -19.21 0.20
CA ALA A 64 -4.85 -19.41 -1.20
C ALA A 64 -5.02 -18.13 -2.03
N TYR A 65 -6.12 -17.40 -1.83
CA TYR A 65 -6.32 -16.11 -2.49
C TYR A 65 -5.37 -15.03 -2.02
N VAL A 66 -4.95 -15.01 -0.75
CA VAL A 66 -3.90 -14.07 -0.29
C VAL A 66 -2.60 -14.31 -1.04
N ALA A 67 -2.20 -15.58 -1.21
CA ALA A 67 -1.01 -15.93 -1.97
C ALA A 67 -1.14 -15.49 -3.44
N SER A 68 -2.24 -15.83 -4.10
CA SER A 68 -2.51 -15.42 -5.48
C SER A 68 -2.55 -13.89 -5.65
N LEU A 69 -3.18 -13.17 -4.71
CA LEU A 69 -3.25 -11.72 -4.68
C LEU A 69 -1.87 -11.08 -4.61
N ARG A 70 -0.99 -11.58 -3.73
CA ARG A 70 0.38 -11.07 -3.64
C ARG A 70 1.16 -11.33 -4.91
N ASN A 71 1.07 -12.55 -5.44
CA ASN A 71 1.78 -12.95 -6.65
C ASN A 71 1.35 -12.10 -7.85
N ILE A 72 0.05 -11.98 -8.13
CA ILE A 72 -0.42 -11.25 -9.32
C ILE A 72 -0.07 -9.76 -9.26
N VAL A 73 -0.17 -9.14 -8.08
CA VAL A 73 0.15 -7.71 -7.89
C VAL A 73 1.63 -7.45 -8.07
N GLU A 74 2.49 -8.39 -7.65
CA GLU A 74 3.93 -8.27 -7.77
C GLU A 74 4.44 -8.60 -9.19
N GLU A 75 4.01 -9.73 -9.75
CA GLU A 75 4.46 -10.23 -11.07
C GLU A 75 3.99 -9.32 -12.21
N GLU A 76 2.73 -8.91 -12.21
CA GLU A 76 2.19 -8.01 -13.24
C GLU A 76 2.42 -6.52 -12.89
N GLN A 77 3.05 -6.25 -11.75
CA GLN A 77 3.26 -4.90 -11.21
C GLN A 77 1.99 -4.04 -11.20
N LEU A 78 0.81 -4.62 -10.95
CA LEU A 78 -0.49 -3.93 -11.07
C LEU A 78 -0.56 -2.61 -10.29
N TYR A 79 0.23 -2.48 -9.23
CA TYR A 79 0.34 -1.25 -8.44
C TYR A 79 0.83 -0.03 -9.24
N THR A 80 1.53 -0.21 -10.37
CA THR A 80 1.96 0.91 -11.23
C THR A 80 0.81 1.54 -12.00
N ASP A 81 -0.30 0.81 -12.19
CA ASP A 81 -1.51 1.39 -12.77
C ASP A 81 -2.19 2.31 -11.74
N SER A 82 -2.20 3.60 -12.05
CA SER A 82 -2.78 4.62 -11.17
C SER A 82 -4.32 4.59 -11.14
N THR A 83 -4.93 3.87 -12.09
CA THR A 83 -6.37 3.65 -12.22
C THR A 83 -6.86 2.34 -11.59
N LEU A 84 -5.94 1.52 -11.05
CA LEU A 84 -6.26 0.23 -10.45
C LEU A 84 -7.35 0.34 -9.36
N THR A 85 -8.40 -0.44 -9.52
CA THR A 85 -9.54 -0.54 -8.61
C THR A 85 -9.67 -1.95 -8.02
N LEU A 86 -10.38 -2.05 -6.90
CA LEU A 86 -10.73 -3.34 -6.28
C LEU A 86 -11.46 -4.26 -7.27
N ASN A 87 -12.36 -3.72 -8.10
CA ASN A 87 -13.11 -4.50 -9.07
C ASN A 87 -12.21 -5.11 -10.15
N GLN A 88 -11.30 -4.31 -10.72
CA GLN A 88 -10.34 -4.81 -11.72
C GLN A 88 -9.44 -5.89 -11.13
N LEU A 89 -8.97 -5.72 -9.88
CA LEU A 89 -8.15 -6.73 -9.22
C LEU A 89 -8.93 -8.00 -8.88
N ALA A 90 -10.19 -7.87 -8.49
CA ALA A 90 -11.07 -9.02 -8.23
C ALA A 90 -11.34 -9.81 -9.51
N GLU A 91 -11.56 -9.13 -10.63
CA GLU A 91 -11.75 -9.73 -11.95
C GLU A 91 -10.49 -10.48 -12.42
N ARG A 92 -9.30 -9.90 -12.19
CA ARG A 92 -8.01 -10.58 -12.45
C ARG A 92 -7.80 -11.85 -11.64
N LEU A 93 -8.35 -11.90 -10.42
CA LEU A 93 -8.27 -13.04 -9.50
C LEU A 93 -9.44 -14.02 -9.62
N ASP A 94 -10.38 -13.78 -10.54
CA ASP A 94 -11.62 -14.55 -10.72
C ASP A 94 -12.42 -14.71 -9.40
N ILE A 95 -12.54 -13.62 -8.63
CA ILE A 95 -13.33 -13.57 -7.39
C ILE A 95 -14.25 -12.36 -7.35
N SER A 96 -15.24 -12.42 -6.47
CA SER A 96 -16.11 -11.26 -6.24
C SER A 96 -15.33 -10.12 -5.55
N PRO A 97 -15.63 -8.85 -5.88
CA PRO A 97 -15.06 -7.70 -5.17
C PRO A 97 -15.34 -7.73 -3.66
N HIS A 98 -16.49 -8.30 -3.26
CA HIS A 98 -16.83 -8.51 -1.85
C HIS A 98 -15.83 -9.44 -1.17
N ASN A 99 -15.54 -10.60 -1.76
CA ASN A 99 -14.59 -11.56 -1.21
C ASN A 99 -13.17 -10.99 -1.19
N LEU A 100 -12.75 -10.27 -2.24
CA LEU A 100 -11.45 -9.61 -2.23
C LEU A 100 -11.36 -8.57 -1.11
N SER A 101 -12.39 -7.74 -0.93
CA SER A 101 -12.43 -6.77 0.16
C SER A 101 -12.39 -7.46 1.53
N GLU A 102 -13.11 -8.56 1.70
CA GLU A 102 -13.08 -9.36 2.92
C GLU A 102 -11.69 -9.90 3.20
N ILE A 103 -11.03 -10.49 2.19
CA ILE A 103 -9.67 -11.04 2.32
C ILE A 103 -8.69 -9.96 2.74
N ILE A 104 -8.66 -8.80 2.06
CA ILE A 104 -7.72 -7.73 2.39
C ILE A 104 -7.99 -7.20 3.81
N ASN A 105 -9.25 -6.97 4.17
CA ASN A 105 -9.58 -6.45 5.51
C ASN A 105 -9.32 -7.46 6.63
N THR A 106 -9.64 -8.73 6.43
CA THR A 106 -9.62 -9.74 7.51
C THR A 106 -8.30 -10.50 7.61
N ARG A 107 -7.64 -10.79 6.49
CA ARG A 107 -6.37 -11.54 6.43
C ARG A 107 -5.16 -10.63 6.43
N LEU A 108 -5.26 -9.46 5.79
CA LEU A 108 -4.15 -8.50 5.72
C LEU A 108 -4.30 -7.35 6.70
N GLY A 109 -5.48 -7.16 7.30
CA GLY A 109 -5.72 -6.07 8.24
C GLY A 109 -5.67 -4.68 7.58
N GLN A 110 -5.90 -4.61 6.27
CA GLN A 110 -5.75 -3.40 5.46
C GLN A 110 -7.02 -3.13 4.65
N ASN A 111 -7.21 -1.88 4.22
CA ASN A 111 -8.12 -1.62 3.10
C ASN A 111 -7.34 -1.75 1.77
N PHE A 112 -8.08 -1.81 0.65
CA PHE A 112 -7.50 -1.92 -0.69
C PHE A 112 -6.48 -0.83 -1.02
N PHE A 113 -6.75 0.43 -0.63
CA PHE A 113 -5.86 1.54 -0.92
C PHE A 113 -4.54 1.43 -0.16
N ASP A 114 -4.59 1.11 1.13
CA ASP A 114 -3.39 0.90 1.96
C ASP A 114 -2.58 -0.30 1.44
N PHE A 115 -3.26 -1.37 1.01
CA PHE A 115 -2.62 -2.52 0.39
C PHE A 115 -1.84 -2.12 -0.88
N VAL A 116 -2.48 -1.48 -1.86
CA VAL A 116 -1.81 -1.08 -3.12
C VAL A 116 -0.72 -0.04 -2.84
N ASN A 117 -0.99 0.96 -2.01
CA ASN A 117 -0.02 2.02 -1.71
C ASN A 117 1.24 1.49 -1.01
N ALA A 118 1.15 0.38 -0.26
CA ALA A 118 2.33 -0.27 0.30
C ALA A 118 3.28 -0.74 -0.82
N TYR A 119 2.77 -1.41 -1.87
CA TYR A 119 3.58 -1.81 -3.02
C TYR A 119 4.17 -0.61 -3.76
N ARG A 120 3.35 0.42 -4.03
CA ARG A 120 3.80 1.66 -4.69
C ARG A 120 4.93 2.31 -3.89
N LEU A 121 4.77 2.39 -2.57
CA LEU A 121 5.76 2.99 -1.69
C LEU A 121 7.08 2.24 -1.70
N GLU A 122 7.05 0.90 -1.63
CA GLU A 122 8.27 0.10 -1.68
C GLU A 122 8.98 0.22 -3.04
N ALA A 123 8.23 0.27 -4.15
CA ALA A 123 8.80 0.52 -5.46
C ALA A 123 9.53 1.87 -5.52
N VAL A 124 8.92 2.95 -5.00
CA VAL A 124 9.58 4.26 -4.94
C VAL A 124 10.79 4.26 -4.02
N LYS A 125 10.72 3.59 -2.86
CA LYS A 125 11.87 3.50 -1.93
C LYS A 125 13.07 2.81 -2.58
N ARG A 126 12.82 1.74 -3.34
CA ARG A 126 13.85 1.04 -4.11
C ARG A 126 14.47 1.98 -5.14
N ASP A 127 13.64 2.67 -5.91
CA ASP A 127 14.11 3.57 -6.97
C ASP A 127 14.85 4.80 -6.43
N LEU A 128 14.44 5.34 -5.28
CA LEU A 128 15.14 6.43 -4.60
C LEU A 128 16.48 5.99 -4.01
N ALA A 129 16.68 4.70 -3.76
CA ALA A 129 17.93 4.14 -3.23
C ALA A 129 18.89 3.68 -4.34
N ASP A 130 18.47 3.69 -5.61
CA ASP A 130 19.28 3.27 -6.74
C ASP A 130 20.10 4.44 -7.31
N PRO A 131 21.44 4.40 -7.25
CA PRO A 131 22.30 5.44 -7.83
C PRO A 131 22.07 5.65 -9.32
N GLN A 132 21.71 4.60 -10.07
CA GLN A 132 21.43 4.71 -11.51
C GLN A 132 20.18 5.54 -11.79
N LYS A 133 19.24 5.60 -10.83
CA LYS A 133 18.01 6.40 -10.94
C LYS A 133 18.12 7.77 -10.27
N ALA A 134 19.28 8.15 -9.74
CA ALA A 134 19.46 9.42 -9.04
C ALA A 134 19.16 10.67 -9.90
N HIS A 135 19.29 10.55 -11.22
CA HIS A 135 18.99 11.59 -12.19
C HIS A 135 17.49 11.83 -12.40
N PHE A 136 16.62 10.88 -12.02
CA PHE A 136 15.17 11.06 -12.10
C PHE A 136 14.66 11.94 -10.96
N THR A 137 13.58 12.68 -11.26
CA THR A 137 12.88 13.44 -10.24
C THR A 137 12.10 12.50 -9.33
N ILE A 138 12.01 12.82 -8.04
CA ILE A 138 11.24 12.04 -7.08
C ILE A 138 9.78 11.91 -7.52
N LEU A 139 9.22 12.98 -8.10
CA LEU A 139 7.85 12.96 -8.59
C LEU A 139 7.70 11.98 -9.76
N ALA A 140 8.64 11.96 -10.72
CA ALA A 140 8.60 10.99 -11.82
C ALA A 140 8.58 9.54 -11.30
N LEU A 141 9.49 9.21 -10.37
CA LEU A 141 9.52 7.87 -9.75
C LEU A 141 8.21 7.52 -9.02
N ALA A 142 7.56 8.51 -8.39
CA ALA A 142 6.27 8.31 -7.75
C ALA A 142 5.14 8.09 -8.77
N LEU A 143 5.11 8.84 -9.87
CA LEU A 143 4.11 8.66 -10.92
C LEU A 143 4.28 7.30 -11.62
N ASP A 144 5.52 6.89 -11.90
CA ASP A 144 5.84 5.58 -12.48
C ASP A 144 5.41 4.43 -11.56
N ALA A 145 5.46 4.65 -10.24
CA ALA A 145 4.95 3.72 -9.24
C ALA A 145 3.41 3.80 -9.07
N GLY A 146 2.68 4.57 -9.87
CA GLY A 146 1.22 4.61 -9.88
C GLY A 146 0.58 5.60 -8.90
N PHE A 147 1.33 6.51 -8.28
CA PHE A 147 0.72 7.60 -7.51
C PHE A 147 0.04 8.62 -8.43
N ASN A 148 -1.18 9.05 -8.07
CA ASN A 148 -1.95 10.01 -8.88
C ASN A 148 -1.58 11.49 -8.62
N SER A 149 -0.85 11.80 -7.53
CA SER A 149 -0.44 13.18 -7.25
C SER A 149 0.75 13.27 -6.28
N LYS A 150 1.45 14.41 -6.35
CA LYS A 150 2.54 14.76 -5.43
C LYS A 150 2.08 14.82 -3.97
N THR A 151 0.89 15.36 -3.71
CA THR A 151 0.35 15.51 -2.35
C THR A 151 0.07 14.14 -1.74
N ALA A 152 -0.63 13.26 -2.47
CA ALA A 152 -0.94 11.91 -2.01
C ALA A 152 0.34 11.12 -1.71
N PHE A 153 1.30 11.16 -2.66
CA PHE A 153 2.60 10.53 -2.49
C PHE A 153 3.34 11.03 -1.24
N ASN A 154 3.50 12.34 -1.09
CA ASN A 154 4.23 12.90 0.05
C ASN A 154 3.58 12.55 1.40
N GLY A 155 2.24 12.59 1.47
CA GLY A 155 1.49 12.22 2.67
C GLY A 155 1.71 10.77 3.06
N ILE A 156 1.55 9.84 2.10
CA ILE A 156 1.77 8.41 2.31
C ILE A 156 3.23 8.12 2.66
N PHE A 157 4.18 8.68 1.91
CA PHE A 157 5.60 8.45 2.13
C PHE A 157 6.02 8.88 3.54
N LYS A 158 5.63 10.09 3.96
CA LYS A 158 5.96 10.59 5.31
C LYS A 158 5.26 9.80 6.40
N LYS A 159 3.99 9.43 6.22
CA LYS A 159 3.24 8.59 7.17
C LYS A 159 3.94 7.25 7.43
N HIS A 160 4.47 6.62 6.39
CA HIS A 160 5.07 5.28 6.50
C HIS A 160 6.56 5.29 6.85
N THR A 161 7.31 6.29 6.41
CA THR A 161 8.78 6.34 6.60
C THR A 161 9.22 7.28 7.70
N GLY A 162 8.35 8.17 8.18
CA GLY A 162 8.68 9.24 9.12
C GLY A 162 9.53 10.37 8.53
N MET A 163 9.91 10.31 7.25
CA MET A 163 10.80 11.27 6.62
C MET A 163 10.29 11.73 5.25
N THR A 164 10.89 12.79 4.70
CA THR A 164 10.55 13.22 3.33
C THR A 164 11.24 12.31 2.30
N PRO A 165 10.68 12.16 1.09
CA PRO A 165 11.33 11.43 0.01
C PRO A 165 12.75 11.92 -0.31
N SER A 166 12.96 13.24 -0.27
CA SER A 166 14.27 13.86 -0.51
C SER A 166 15.29 13.47 0.55
N ASP A 167 14.89 13.46 1.81
CA ASP A 167 15.75 13.04 2.93
C ASP A 167 16.05 11.55 2.85
N TYR A 168 15.06 10.73 2.51
CA TYR A 168 15.23 9.29 2.29
C TYR A 168 16.28 9.02 1.22
N ARG A 169 16.14 9.65 0.04
CA ARG A 169 17.10 9.50 -1.07
C ARG A 169 18.51 9.91 -0.67
N ARG A 170 18.66 11.10 -0.05
CA ARG A 170 19.97 11.58 0.41
C ARG A 170 20.62 10.57 1.36
N ARG A 171 19.86 10.08 2.35
CA ARG A 171 20.37 9.09 3.32
C ARG A 171 20.76 7.77 2.67
N ARG A 172 20.04 7.31 1.65
CA ARG A 172 20.34 6.05 0.97
C ARG A 172 21.54 6.14 0.02
N LEU A 173 21.71 7.26 -0.68
CA LEU A 173 22.80 7.45 -1.64
C LEU A 173 24.11 7.94 -1.01
N SER A 174 24.05 8.59 0.16
CA SER A 174 25.26 8.98 0.91
C SER A 174 25.94 7.82 1.65
N VAL A 175 25.30 6.66 1.72
CA VAL A 175 25.78 5.46 2.43
C VAL A 175 26.25 4.37 1.43
N GLY A 176 26.32 4.69 0.14
CA GLY A 176 26.79 3.80 -0.93
C GLY A 176 28.17 4.16 -1.45
#